data_AF-A0A2J7R0Q0-F1
#
_entry.id   AF-A0A2J7R0Q0-F1
#
_cell.length_a   1.000
_cell.length_b   1.000
_cell.length_c   1.000
_cell.angle_alpha   90.00
_cell.angle_beta   90.00
_cell.angle_gamma   90.00
#
_symmetry.space_group_name_H-M   'P 1'
#
loop_
_entity.id
_entity.type
_entity.pdbx_description
1 polymer ?
#
loop_
_entity_poly.entity_id
_entity_poly.type
_entity_poly.pdbx_seq_one_letter_code
_entity_poly.pdbx_strand_id
1 'polypeptide(L)'
;MHICKYFMLAFQKRKSLSNLPPKQWLTIRIKTSCKRKKELYLLTKVHDNNNLKQYYNSYSKILTKVINEAKRLNYYDKITNSNNTIKTTWNIIKAKLGKNRLKDKNCKTEEINPSIFNNHFLNVADNITQKFSTQITLDTDNGNSYKHYLSLTVKGPFPKIIFIKITTNEIENVLSSLRSKNSSGYDEISVKTLKISAPYISSSLCYKFNKAVLASKFPLCMKYPIVTPIYKKGDKKKCANYIPISLLTSFSKVFEKIIFRRLLTHVHAYDILANEQFGFHPELSTETASYNLIKTVSAAINNKKKVGGIFFNLEKAFDCVNHEILLYKLEFYGITDNVYVIKIVSPKPVSKGGN
;
A
#
# COMPACT_ATOMS: atom_id res chain seq x y z
N MET A 1 -29.04 6.49 -59.56
CA MET A 1 -28.26 5.30 -59.11
C MET A 1 -26.87 5.62 -58.52
N HIS A 2 -26.41 6.88 -58.51
CA HIS A 2 -25.04 7.24 -58.06
C HIS A 2 -24.89 7.58 -56.56
N ILE A 3 -25.96 7.98 -55.86
CA ILE A 3 -25.89 8.40 -54.44
C ILE A 3 -25.66 7.22 -53.48
N CYS A 4 -26.22 6.03 -53.77
CA CYS A 4 -26.03 4.83 -52.94
C CYS A 4 -24.58 4.31 -52.91
N LYS A 5 -23.80 4.58 -53.97
CA LYS A 5 -22.41 4.10 -54.08
C LYS A 5 -21.47 4.89 -53.15
N TYR A 6 -21.70 6.20 -53.00
CA TYR A 6 -20.91 7.05 -52.10
C TYR A 6 -21.28 6.87 -50.62
N PHE A 7 -22.54 6.59 -50.30
CA PHE A 7 -22.98 6.35 -48.91
C PHE A 7 -22.29 5.13 -48.27
N MET A 8 -22.08 4.05 -49.04
CA MET A 8 -21.39 2.85 -48.56
C MET A 8 -19.87 3.02 -48.43
N LEU A 9 -19.26 3.96 -49.18
CA LEU A 9 -17.82 4.26 -49.13
C LEU A 9 -17.47 5.19 -47.96
N ALA A 10 -18.32 6.17 -47.66
CA ALA A 10 -18.11 7.10 -46.54
C ALA A 10 -18.40 6.46 -45.16
N PHE A 11 -19.27 5.44 -45.12
CA PHE A 11 -19.62 4.71 -43.90
C PHE A 11 -19.29 3.22 -44.05
N GLN A 12 -18.00 2.87 -43.95
CA GLN A 12 -17.62 1.47 -43.78
C GLN A 12 -18.40 0.87 -42.60
N LYS A 13 -19.14 -0.23 -42.86
CA LYS A 13 -19.76 -1.04 -41.81
C LYS A 13 -18.68 -1.38 -40.79
N ARG A 14 -18.70 -0.71 -39.63
CA ARG A 14 -17.90 -1.13 -38.47
C ARG A 14 -18.32 -2.57 -38.19
N LYS A 15 -17.41 -3.52 -38.36
CA LYS A 15 -17.56 -4.84 -37.73
C LYS A 15 -17.73 -4.56 -36.24
N SER A 16 -18.95 -4.68 -35.75
CA SER A 16 -19.21 -4.75 -34.32
C SER A 16 -18.39 -5.92 -33.81
N LEU A 17 -17.34 -5.66 -33.01
CA LEU A 17 -16.68 -6.71 -32.25
C LEU A 17 -17.72 -7.31 -31.29
N SER A 18 -18.38 -8.36 -31.73
CA SER A 18 -19.40 -9.10 -30.99
C SER A 18 -18.81 -10.08 -29.98
N ASN A 19 -17.63 -9.79 -29.45
CA ASN A 19 -16.96 -10.65 -28.46
C ASN A 19 -16.97 -10.04 -27.05
N LEU A 20 -17.93 -9.15 -26.76
CA LEU A 20 -18.25 -8.81 -25.38
C LEU A 20 -19.21 -9.87 -24.84
N PRO A 21 -18.88 -10.55 -23.73
CA PRO A 21 -19.79 -11.52 -23.14
C PRO A 21 -21.15 -10.87 -22.89
N PRO A 22 -22.26 -11.57 -23.14
CA PRO A 22 -23.59 -10.99 -22.99
C PRO A 22 -23.75 -10.42 -21.58
N LYS A 23 -24.21 -9.17 -21.51
CA LYS A 23 -24.47 -8.49 -20.22
C LYS A 23 -25.49 -9.34 -19.45
N GLN A 24 -25.05 -10.02 -18.40
CA GLN A 24 -25.89 -10.99 -17.67
C GLN A 24 -27.17 -10.39 -17.07
N TRP A 25 -27.20 -9.09 -16.74
CA TRP A 25 -28.41 -8.40 -16.27
C TRP A 25 -29.42 -8.08 -17.39
N LEU A 26 -29.04 -8.24 -18.66
CA LEU A 26 -29.83 -7.79 -19.81
C LEU A 26 -30.78 -8.90 -20.28
N THR A 27 -31.95 -8.95 -19.65
CA THR A 27 -33.03 -9.89 -20.01
C THR A 27 -33.66 -9.56 -21.37
N ILE A 28 -34.35 -10.55 -21.96
CA ILE A 28 -35.11 -10.38 -23.21
C ILE A 28 -36.13 -9.24 -23.07
N ARG A 29 -36.85 -9.21 -21.93
CA ARG A 29 -37.82 -8.15 -21.61
C ARG A 29 -37.20 -6.76 -21.64
N ILE A 30 -36.04 -6.56 -21.00
CA ILE A 30 -35.34 -5.26 -21.01
C ILE A 30 -34.87 -4.91 -22.44
N LYS A 31 -34.42 -5.88 -23.24
CA LYS A 31 -34.07 -5.63 -24.65
C LYS A 31 -35.29 -5.16 -25.45
N THR A 32 -36.44 -5.81 -25.29
CA THR A 32 -37.70 -5.42 -25.93
C THR A 32 -38.12 -4.01 -25.49
N SER A 33 -38.03 -3.70 -24.19
CA SER A 33 -38.34 -2.35 -23.69
C SER A 33 -37.37 -1.28 -24.22
N CYS A 34 -36.09 -1.59 -24.39
CA CYS A 34 -35.12 -0.69 -25.03
C CYS A 34 -35.45 -0.45 -26.51
N LYS A 35 -35.88 -1.49 -27.26
CA LYS A 35 -36.36 -1.33 -28.65
C LYS A 35 -37.59 -0.42 -28.69
N ARG A 36 -38.56 -0.67 -27.82
CA ARG A 36 -39.78 0.14 -27.70
C ARG A 36 -39.47 1.59 -27.36
N LYS A 37 -38.53 1.86 -26.44
CA LYS A 37 -38.06 3.23 -26.16
C LYS A 37 -37.50 3.91 -27.41
N LYS A 38 -36.72 3.18 -28.22
CA LYS A 38 -36.15 3.70 -29.46
C LYS A 38 -37.23 4.02 -30.49
N GLU A 39 -38.23 3.16 -30.64
CA GLU A 39 -39.40 3.41 -31.49
C GLU A 39 -40.16 4.66 -31.03
N LEU A 40 -40.44 4.78 -29.74
CA LEU A 40 -41.13 5.95 -29.18
C LEU A 40 -40.34 7.25 -29.39
N TYR A 41 -39.01 7.19 -29.28
CA TYR A 41 -38.15 8.33 -29.59
C TYR A 41 -38.20 8.72 -31.08
N LEU A 42 -38.26 7.75 -31.99
CA LEU A 42 -38.41 8.04 -33.41
C LEU A 42 -39.78 8.65 -33.72
N LEU A 43 -40.84 8.14 -33.08
CA LEU A 43 -42.19 8.69 -33.24
C LEU A 43 -42.30 10.14 -32.74
N THR A 44 -41.62 10.51 -31.63
CA THR A 44 -41.57 11.90 -31.17
C THR A 44 -40.74 12.83 -32.06
N LYS A 45 -39.96 12.29 -33.00
CA LYS A 45 -39.23 13.06 -34.01
C LYS A 45 -40.03 13.28 -35.29
N VAL A 46 -40.96 12.38 -35.61
CA VAL A 46 -41.82 12.45 -36.80
C VAL A 46 -43.11 13.21 -36.51
N HIS A 47 -43.67 13.06 -35.31
CA HIS A 47 -44.92 13.70 -34.91
C HIS A 47 -44.69 14.66 -33.74
N ASP A 48 -45.02 15.93 -33.94
CA ASP A 48 -44.93 16.95 -32.89
C ASP A 48 -46.18 16.91 -31.99
N ASN A 49 -46.21 15.92 -31.08
CA ASN A 49 -47.30 15.69 -30.16
C ASN A 49 -46.80 15.70 -28.70
N ASN A 50 -47.32 16.65 -27.92
CA ASN A 50 -46.90 16.85 -26.53
C ASN A 50 -47.24 15.66 -25.61
N ASN A 51 -48.36 14.97 -25.87
CA ASN A 51 -48.76 13.77 -25.11
C ASN A 51 -47.80 12.60 -25.37
N LEU A 52 -47.36 12.43 -26.61
CA LEU A 52 -46.38 11.39 -26.98
C LEU A 52 -45.02 11.66 -26.33
N LYS A 53 -44.61 12.93 -26.24
CA LYS A 53 -43.37 13.36 -25.57
C LYS A 53 -43.43 13.10 -24.05
N GLN A 54 -44.55 13.41 -23.40
CA GLN A 54 -44.77 13.05 -21.99
C GLN A 54 -44.72 11.53 -21.77
N TYR A 55 -45.39 10.75 -22.63
CA TYR A 55 -45.38 9.30 -22.55
C TYR A 55 -43.95 8.73 -22.69
N TYR A 56 -43.18 9.21 -23.67
CA TYR A 56 -41.77 8.83 -23.85
C TYR A 56 -40.93 9.14 -22.61
N ASN A 57 -41.12 10.29 -21.97
CA ASN A 57 -40.39 10.68 -20.77
C ASN A 57 -40.73 9.78 -19.58
N SER A 58 -42.02 9.50 -19.35
CA SER A 58 -42.48 8.58 -18.31
C SER A 58 -41.97 7.15 -18.54
N TYR A 59 -42.07 6.66 -19.78
CA TYR A 59 -41.52 5.36 -20.17
C TYR A 59 -40.00 5.28 -19.93
N SER A 60 -39.27 6.33 -20.31
CA SER A 60 -37.83 6.43 -20.10
C SER A 60 -37.43 6.41 -18.63
N LYS A 61 -38.19 7.09 -17.76
CA LYS A 61 -37.96 7.08 -16.30
C LYS A 61 -38.17 5.68 -15.73
N ILE A 62 -39.29 5.02 -16.09
CA ILE A 62 -39.61 3.66 -15.63
C ILE A 62 -38.54 2.67 -16.11
N LEU A 63 -38.19 2.70 -17.40
CA LEU A 63 -37.16 1.82 -17.95
C LEU A 63 -35.81 2.03 -17.27
N THR A 64 -35.46 3.27 -16.90
CA THR A 64 -34.22 3.56 -16.16
C THR A 64 -34.24 2.92 -14.78
N LYS A 65 -35.35 3.01 -14.04
CA LYS A 65 -35.51 2.32 -12.75
C LYS A 65 -35.35 0.81 -12.88
N VAL A 66 -36.05 0.20 -13.84
CA VAL A 66 -35.98 -1.25 -14.11
C VAL A 66 -34.57 -1.70 -14.46
N ILE A 67 -33.85 -0.95 -15.30
CA ILE A 67 -32.46 -1.25 -15.66
C ILE A 67 -31.54 -1.13 -14.45
N ASN A 68 -31.75 -0.14 -13.60
CA ASN A 68 -30.93 0.05 -12.40
C ASN A 68 -31.14 -1.08 -11.39
N GLU A 69 -32.40 -1.50 -11.17
CA GLU A 69 -32.69 -2.65 -10.30
C GLU A 69 -32.15 -3.96 -10.85
N ALA A 70 -32.32 -4.22 -12.15
CA ALA A 70 -31.76 -5.42 -12.78
C ALA A 70 -30.22 -5.48 -12.66
N LYS A 71 -29.54 -4.34 -12.75
CA LYS A 71 -28.10 -4.25 -12.49
C LYS A 71 -27.78 -4.51 -11.02
N ARG A 72 -28.52 -3.90 -10.10
CA ARG A 72 -28.32 -4.03 -8.65
C ARG A 72 -28.42 -5.50 -8.22
N LEU A 73 -29.51 -6.17 -8.61
CA LEU A 73 -29.73 -7.59 -8.30
C LEU A 73 -28.62 -8.47 -8.85
N ASN A 74 -28.27 -8.32 -10.13
CA ASN A 74 -27.18 -9.09 -10.72
C ASN A 74 -25.82 -8.87 -10.02
N TYR A 75 -25.53 -7.66 -9.55
CA TYR A 75 -24.30 -7.43 -8.77
C TYR A 75 -24.39 -8.01 -7.36
N TYR A 76 -25.56 -7.90 -6.72
CA TYR A 76 -25.82 -8.47 -5.41
C TYR A 76 -25.63 -9.99 -5.44
N ASP A 77 -26.30 -10.69 -6.35
CA ASP A 77 -26.23 -12.15 -6.51
C ASP A 77 -24.80 -12.63 -6.77
N LYS A 78 -24.01 -11.86 -7.55
CA LYS A 78 -22.60 -12.16 -7.81
C LYS A 78 -21.71 -12.04 -6.58
N ILE A 79 -22.03 -11.10 -5.69
CA ILE A 79 -21.24 -10.87 -4.48
C ILE A 79 -21.62 -11.93 -3.45
N THR A 80 -22.91 -12.16 -3.22
CA THR A 80 -23.42 -13.13 -2.22
C THR A 80 -23.03 -14.55 -2.55
N ASN A 81 -23.07 -14.95 -3.83
CA ASN A 81 -22.76 -16.32 -4.26
C ASN A 81 -21.26 -16.55 -4.49
N SER A 82 -20.39 -15.66 -4.05
CA SER A 82 -18.94 -15.78 -4.26
C SER A 82 -18.19 -16.20 -3.01
N ASN A 83 -17.23 -17.10 -3.19
CA ASN A 83 -16.36 -17.57 -2.10
C ASN A 83 -15.48 -16.44 -1.51
N ASN A 84 -15.29 -15.32 -2.23
CA ASN A 84 -14.54 -14.16 -1.77
C ASN A 84 -15.22 -12.87 -2.21
N THR A 85 -16.10 -12.38 -1.35
CA THR A 85 -16.93 -11.18 -1.51
C THR A 85 -16.12 -9.92 -1.79
N ILE A 86 -14.97 -9.77 -1.13
CA ILE A 86 -14.09 -8.60 -1.28
C ILE A 86 -13.47 -8.58 -2.68
N LYS A 87 -12.92 -9.72 -3.12
CA LYS A 87 -12.27 -9.84 -4.44
C LYS A 87 -13.27 -9.66 -5.57
N THR A 88 -14.47 -10.23 -5.46
CA THR A 88 -15.53 -10.07 -6.48
C THR A 88 -16.04 -8.64 -6.54
N THR A 89 -16.29 -8.00 -5.40
CA THR A 89 -16.65 -6.57 -5.33
C THR A 89 -15.61 -5.69 -6.03
N TRP A 90 -14.33 -5.88 -5.72
CA TRP A 90 -13.24 -5.12 -6.36
C TRP A 90 -13.12 -5.38 -7.86
N ASN A 91 -13.39 -6.60 -8.33
CA ASN A 91 -13.39 -6.91 -9.75
C ASN A 91 -14.54 -6.20 -10.48
N ILE A 92 -15.74 -6.15 -9.88
CA ILE A 92 -16.89 -5.41 -10.42
C ILE A 92 -16.56 -3.91 -10.54
N ILE A 93 -15.98 -3.32 -9.49
CA ILE A 93 -15.56 -1.92 -9.47
C ILE A 93 -14.51 -1.65 -10.58
N LYS A 94 -13.48 -2.48 -10.68
CA LYS A 94 -12.43 -2.34 -11.70
C LYS A 94 -12.98 -2.44 -13.13
N ALA A 95 -13.90 -3.37 -13.37
CA ALA A 95 -14.56 -3.53 -14.67
C ALA A 95 -15.40 -2.29 -15.05
N LYS A 96 -16.01 -1.62 -14.06
CA LYS A 96 -16.76 -0.37 -14.28
C LYS A 96 -15.89 0.84 -14.52
N LEU A 97 -14.75 0.92 -13.85
CA LEU A 97 -13.76 1.98 -14.04
C LEU A 97 -12.96 1.84 -15.34
N GLY A 98 -13.28 0.86 -16.20
CA GLY A 98 -12.57 0.63 -17.46
C GLY A 98 -11.15 0.10 -17.30
N LYS A 99 -10.74 -0.29 -16.08
CA LYS A 99 -9.41 -0.85 -15.80
C LYS A 99 -9.39 -2.35 -16.11
N ASN A 100 -9.73 -2.72 -17.35
CA ASN A 100 -9.39 -4.03 -17.84
C ASN A 100 -7.88 -4.08 -18.04
N ARG A 101 -7.20 -5.04 -17.39
CA ARG A 101 -5.80 -5.32 -17.66
C ARG A 101 -5.66 -5.53 -19.17
N LEU A 102 -4.92 -4.68 -19.85
CA LEU A 102 -4.30 -5.06 -21.11
C LEU A 102 -3.52 -6.33 -20.79
N LYS A 103 -3.98 -7.48 -21.32
CA LYS A 103 -3.12 -8.65 -21.40
C LYS A 103 -2.05 -8.22 -22.39
N ASP A 104 -0.86 -7.91 -21.89
CA ASP A 104 0.30 -7.63 -22.74
C ASP A 104 0.43 -8.79 -23.73
N LYS A 105 0.21 -8.47 -25.01
CA LYS A 105 0.57 -9.36 -26.10
C LYS A 105 2.09 -9.49 -26.09
N ASN A 106 2.56 -10.73 -26.19
CA ASN A 106 3.94 -11.16 -26.34
C ASN A 106 4.87 -10.03 -26.81
N CYS A 107 5.73 -9.57 -25.91
CA CYS A 107 6.76 -8.60 -26.22
C CYS A 107 8.07 -9.15 -25.67
N LYS A 108 9.01 -9.42 -26.59
CA LYS A 108 10.34 -10.02 -26.41
C LYS A 108 10.97 -9.68 -25.05
N THR A 109 11.39 -10.69 -24.30
CA THR A 109 12.09 -10.55 -23.01
C THR A 109 13.40 -9.81 -23.24
N GLU A 110 13.46 -8.52 -22.92
CA GLU A 110 14.73 -7.91 -22.54
C GLU A 110 15.13 -8.54 -21.21
N GLU A 111 16.30 -9.16 -21.16
CA GLU A 111 16.84 -9.76 -19.94
C GLU A 111 16.97 -8.68 -18.86
N ILE A 112 16.16 -8.81 -17.82
CA ILE A 112 16.21 -7.89 -16.70
C ILE A 112 17.44 -8.25 -15.85
N ASN A 113 18.53 -7.53 -16.03
CA ASN A 113 19.77 -7.72 -15.30
C ASN A 113 19.62 -7.27 -13.82
N PRO A 114 20.05 -8.09 -12.83
CA PRO A 114 20.08 -7.73 -11.41
C PRO A 114 20.70 -6.36 -11.10
N SER A 115 21.72 -5.93 -11.87
CA SER A 115 22.39 -4.64 -11.70
C SER A 115 21.46 -3.44 -11.93
N ILE A 116 20.48 -3.58 -12.84
CA ILE A 116 19.50 -2.52 -13.13
C ILE A 116 18.57 -2.34 -11.93
N PHE A 117 18.11 -3.44 -11.33
CA PHE A 117 17.32 -3.39 -10.10
C PHE A 117 18.12 -2.77 -8.96
N ASN A 118 19.39 -3.14 -8.83
CA ASN A 118 20.25 -2.61 -7.79
C ASN A 118 20.39 -1.09 -7.90
N ASN A 119 20.81 -0.59 -9.07
CA ASN A 119 20.93 0.85 -9.32
C ASN A 119 19.60 1.59 -9.12
N HIS A 120 18.49 0.99 -9.57
CA HIS A 120 17.17 1.59 -9.37
C HIS A 120 16.84 1.69 -7.88
N PHE A 121 16.95 0.61 -7.09
CA PHE A 121 16.58 0.63 -5.67
C PHE A 121 17.49 1.52 -4.82
N LEU A 122 18.78 1.64 -5.16
CA LEU A 122 19.71 2.53 -4.48
C LEU A 122 19.33 4.00 -4.66
N ASN A 123 18.96 4.40 -5.88
CA ASN A 123 18.78 5.80 -6.22
C ASN A 123 17.32 6.28 -6.08
N VAL A 124 16.38 5.45 -5.61
CA VAL A 124 14.96 5.83 -5.51
C VAL A 124 14.76 7.05 -4.62
N ALA A 125 15.39 7.08 -3.44
CA ALA A 125 15.25 8.18 -2.49
C ALA A 125 15.82 9.49 -3.05
N ASP A 126 17.05 9.45 -3.57
CA ASP A 126 17.72 10.62 -4.12
C ASP A 126 16.96 11.21 -5.32
N ASN A 127 16.47 10.36 -6.22
CA ASN A 127 15.66 10.79 -7.35
C ASN A 127 14.34 11.45 -6.93
N ILE A 128 13.75 11.02 -5.82
CA ILE A 128 12.52 11.62 -5.29
C ILE A 128 12.86 12.97 -4.66
N THR A 129 13.87 13.02 -3.79
CA THR A 129 14.31 14.25 -3.11
C THR A 129 14.69 15.33 -4.12
N GLN A 130 15.50 15.01 -5.13
CA GLN A 130 15.91 15.98 -6.17
C GLN A 130 14.72 16.53 -6.98
N LYS A 131 13.70 15.71 -7.27
CA LYS A 131 12.49 16.18 -7.96
C LYS A 131 11.72 17.21 -7.13
N PHE A 132 11.71 17.07 -5.81
CA PHE A 132 11.04 18.03 -4.94
C PHE A 132 11.90 19.26 -4.69
N SER A 133 13.22 19.13 -4.55
CA SER A 133 14.13 20.26 -4.41
C SER A 133 14.11 21.21 -5.61
N THR A 134 13.91 20.69 -6.83
CA THR A 134 13.77 21.53 -8.04
C THR A 134 12.41 22.22 -8.16
N GLN A 135 11.39 21.78 -7.41
CA GLN A 135 10.06 22.40 -7.37
C GLN A 135 9.91 23.41 -6.23
N ILE A 136 10.73 23.29 -5.18
CA ILE A 136 10.78 24.20 -4.03
C ILE A 136 11.92 25.20 -4.27
N THR A 137 11.76 26.09 -5.25
CA THR A 137 12.60 27.29 -5.44
C THR A 137 11.88 28.56 -5.00
N LEU A 138 11.06 28.48 -3.95
CA LEU A 138 10.45 29.63 -3.30
C LEU A 138 10.62 29.48 -1.79
N ASP A 139 11.25 30.50 -1.21
CA ASP A 139 11.42 30.78 0.22
C ASP A 139 12.45 29.93 0.99
N THR A 140 13.68 29.91 0.46
CA THR A 140 14.88 29.76 1.28
C THR A 140 15.11 31.05 2.09
N ASP A 141 14.32 31.33 3.12
CA ASP A 141 14.72 32.29 4.16
C ASP A 141 13.91 32.25 5.48
N ASN A 142 13.48 31.07 5.93
CA ASN A 142 13.19 30.92 7.35
C ASN A 142 13.64 29.56 7.85
N GLY A 143 14.72 29.56 8.62
CA GLY A 143 15.29 28.41 9.35
C GLY A 143 14.37 27.83 10.42
N ASN A 144 13.12 27.54 10.08
CA ASN A 144 12.19 26.75 10.90
C ASN A 144 12.53 25.27 10.74
N SER A 145 13.72 24.96 11.27
CA SER A 145 14.29 23.64 11.44
C SER A 145 13.25 22.69 12.04
N TYR A 146 13.24 21.43 11.62
CA TYR A 146 12.46 20.36 12.26
C TYR A 146 12.57 20.36 13.80
N LYS A 147 13.65 20.92 14.34
CA LYS A 147 13.87 21.22 15.76
C LYS A 147 12.82 22.17 16.36
N HIS A 148 12.53 23.28 15.67
CA HIS A 148 11.53 24.27 16.09
C HIS A 148 10.14 23.64 16.13
N TYR A 149 9.74 22.92 15.09
CA TYR A 149 8.47 22.19 15.06
C TYR A 149 8.35 21.20 16.24
N LEU A 150 9.42 20.46 16.53
CA LEU A 150 9.43 19.50 17.65
C LEU A 150 9.24 20.22 18.99
N SER A 151 9.94 21.33 19.19
CA SER A 151 9.87 22.11 20.43
C SER A 151 8.51 22.76 20.68
N LEU A 152 7.78 23.12 19.62
CA LEU A 152 6.44 23.72 19.71
C LEU A 152 5.35 22.68 19.99
N THR A 153 5.48 21.50 19.38
CA THR A 153 4.41 20.49 19.40
C THR A 153 4.44 19.61 20.62
N VAL A 154 5.61 19.44 21.25
CA VAL A 154 5.79 18.52 22.36
C VAL A 154 6.61 19.18 23.46
N LYS A 155 6.04 19.25 24.68
CA LYS A 155 6.76 19.75 25.85
C LYS A 155 7.53 18.60 26.51
N GLY A 156 8.86 18.63 26.41
CA GLY A 156 9.75 17.66 27.06
C GLY A 156 11.12 18.26 27.34
N PRO A 157 11.79 17.78 28.40
CA PRO A 157 12.67 16.65 28.15
C PRO A 157 11.98 15.33 28.51
N PHE A 158 12.06 14.36 27.59
CA PHE A 158 11.64 13.00 27.86
C PHE A 158 12.71 12.28 28.71
N PRO A 159 12.31 11.45 29.67
CA PRO A 159 13.27 10.63 30.40
C PRO A 159 14.08 9.75 29.46
N LYS A 160 15.34 9.47 29.83
CA LYS A 160 16.18 8.57 29.04
C LYS A 160 15.65 7.15 29.12
N ILE A 161 15.62 6.46 27.98
CA ILE A 161 15.28 5.04 27.93
C ILE A 161 16.27 4.22 28.76
N ILE A 162 15.73 3.36 29.63
CA ILE A 162 16.53 2.46 30.45
C ILE A 162 16.67 1.13 29.71
N PHE A 163 17.90 0.78 29.34
CA PHE A 163 18.18 -0.50 28.70
C PHE A 163 18.53 -1.57 29.72
N ILE A 164 17.57 -2.44 30.01
CA ILE A 164 17.80 -3.62 30.86
C ILE A 164 18.57 -4.67 30.07
N LYS A 165 19.56 -5.29 30.72
CA LYS A 165 20.39 -6.37 30.17
C LYS A 165 19.51 -7.48 29.58
N ILE A 166 19.86 -7.92 28.38
CA ILE A 166 19.19 -9.02 27.69
C ILE A 166 19.47 -10.31 28.47
N THR A 167 18.45 -11.13 28.67
CA THR A 167 18.57 -12.44 29.33
C THR A 167 18.44 -13.58 28.33
N THR A 168 18.93 -14.78 28.70
CA THR A 168 18.77 -15.99 27.87
C THR A 168 17.30 -16.35 27.69
N ASN A 169 16.52 -16.29 28.76
CA ASN A 169 15.07 -16.52 28.73
C ASN A 169 14.37 -15.50 27.80
N GLU A 170 14.78 -14.23 27.79
CA GLU A 170 14.23 -13.25 26.86
C GLU A 170 14.45 -13.65 25.39
N ILE A 171 15.66 -14.14 25.07
CA ILE A 171 15.98 -14.62 23.71
C ILE A 171 15.10 -15.82 23.35
N GLU A 172 14.98 -16.80 24.24
CA GLU A 172 14.14 -17.99 24.00
C GLU A 172 12.67 -17.63 23.81
N ASN A 173 12.16 -16.69 24.61
CA ASN A 173 10.79 -16.18 24.48
C ASN A 173 10.58 -15.40 23.17
N VAL A 174 11.58 -14.64 22.73
CA VAL A 174 11.52 -14.00 21.41
C VAL A 174 11.52 -15.06 20.32
N LEU A 175 12.41 -16.04 20.39
CA LEU A 175 12.50 -17.12 19.42
C LEU A 175 11.21 -17.89 19.28
N SER A 176 10.62 -18.33 20.38
CA SER A 176 9.34 -19.05 20.39
C SER A 176 8.24 -18.24 19.72
N SER A 177 8.19 -16.91 19.97
CA SER A 177 7.20 -15.99 19.41
C SER A 177 7.34 -15.73 17.90
N LEU A 178 8.52 -15.96 17.31
CA LEU A 178 8.72 -15.75 15.87
C LEU A 178 7.96 -16.81 15.06
N ARG A 179 7.37 -16.41 13.92
CA ARG A 179 6.74 -17.37 13.00
C ARG A 179 7.82 -18.28 12.39
N SER A 180 7.59 -19.60 12.46
CA SER A 180 8.49 -20.60 11.90
C SER A 180 8.45 -20.56 10.36
N LYS A 181 9.31 -19.73 9.76
CA LYS A 181 9.47 -19.61 8.31
C LYS A 181 10.76 -20.31 7.87
N ASN A 182 10.74 -20.88 6.66
CA ASN A 182 11.90 -21.48 6.03
C ASN A 182 12.82 -20.46 5.34
N SER A 183 12.37 -19.21 5.18
CA SER A 183 13.21 -18.17 4.56
C SER A 183 14.38 -17.78 5.47
N SER A 184 15.56 -17.67 4.87
CA SER A 184 16.85 -17.40 5.53
C SER A 184 17.57 -16.21 4.89
N GLY A 185 18.48 -15.60 5.64
CA GLY A 185 19.34 -14.54 5.10
C GLY A 185 20.46 -15.13 4.25
N TYR A 186 21.52 -14.34 4.03
CA TYR A 186 22.73 -14.80 3.34
C TYR A 186 23.46 -15.93 4.07
N ASP A 187 23.14 -16.14 5.35
CA ASP A 187 23.69 -17.18 6.21
C ASP A 187 22.96 -18.53 6.07
N GLU A 188 21.88 -18.59 5.27
CA GLU A 188 21.06 -19.77 5.03
C GLU A 188 20.40 -20.38 6.29
N ILE A 189 20.50 -19.69 7.44
CA ILE A 189 19.91 -20.13 8.72
C ILE A 189 18.49 -19.59 8.86
N SER A 190 17.52 -20.51 8.84
CA SER A 190 16.10 -20.20 9.00
C SER A 190 15.70 -20.02 10.47
N VAL A 191 14.56 -19.37 10.72
CA VAL A 191 13.98 -19.25 12.07
C VAL A 191 13.64 -20.64 12.64
N LYS A 192 13.26 -21.58 11.78
CA LYS A 192 12.96 -22.97 12.18
C LYS A 192 14.20 -23.66 12.74
N THR A 193 15.33 -23.56 12.03
CA THR A 193 16.62 -24.09 12.48
C THR A 193 17.03 -23.47 13.81
N LEU A 194 16.91 -22.14 13.90
CA LEU A 194 17.34 -21.38 15.07
C LEU A 194 16.49 -21.70 16.32
N LYS A 195 15.19 -22.00 16.15
CA LYS A 195 14.33 -22.50 17.23
C LYS A 195 14.77 -23.86 17.76
N ILE A 196 15.14 -24.78 16.88
CA ILE A 196 15.60 -26.13 17.28
C ILE A 196 16.92 -26.03 18.06
N SER A 197 17.82 -25.15 17.61
CA SER A 197 19.12 -24.94 18.26
C SER A 197 19.06 -24.04 19.49
N ALA A 198 17.91 -23.44 19.83
CA ALA A 198 17.78 -22.42 20.86
C ALA A 198 18.41 -22.81 22.21
N PRO A 199 18.17 -24.02 22.76
CA PRO A 199 18.75 -24.40 24.07
C PRO A 199 20.28 -24.33 24.11
N TYR A 200 20.95 -24.50 22.97
CA TYR A 200 22.40 -24.53 22.87
C TYR A 200 23.02 -23.17 22.56
N ILE A 201 22.28 -22.28 21.88
CA ILE A 201 22.84 -21.02 21.36
C ILE A 201 22.37 -19.78 22.14
N SER A 202 21.30 -19.88 22.93
CA SER A 202 20.71 -18.71 23.62
C SER A 202 21.67 -17.99 24.56
N SER A 203 22.52 -18.72 25.30
CA SER A 203 23.52 -18.09 26.20
C SER A 203 24.58 -17.31 25.42
N SER A 204 25.11 -17.90 24.34
CA SER A 204 26.08 -17.27 23.45
C SER A 204 25.48 -16.03 22.76
N LEU A 205 24.24 -16.12 22.28
CA LEU A 205 23.54 -14.99 21.70
C LEU A 205 23.29 -13.87 22.73
N CYS A 206 22.90 -14.23 23.95
CA CYS A 206 22.72 -13.28 25.05
C CYS A 206 23.99 -12.48 25.32
N TYR A 207 25.13 -13.16 25.41
CA TYR A 207 26.42 -12.50 25.59
C TYR A 207 26.75 -11.54 24.43
N LYS A 208 26.58 -12.00 23.17
CA LYS A 208 26.87 -11.19 21.98
C LYS A 208 25.94 -9.98 21.84
N PHE A 209 24.65 -10.14 22.09
CA PHE A 209 23.69 -9.05 22.02
C PHE A 209 23.91 -8.01 23.12
N ASN A 210 24.20 -8.43 24.35
CA ASN A 210 24.56 -7.49 25.42
C ASN A 210 25.84 -6.72 25.08
N LYS A 211 26.86 -7.37 24.52
CA LYS A 211 28.06 -6.67 24.02
C LYS A 211 27.74 -5.66 22.92
N ALA A 212 26.86 -6.02 21.98
CA ALA A 212 26.45 -5.13 20.90
C ALA A 212 25.71 -3.88 21.42
N VAL A 213 24.84 -4.05 22.41
CA VAL A 213 24.14 -2.96 23.09
C VAL A 213 25.11 -2.07 23.84
N LEU A 214 26.00 -2.64 24.66
CA LEU A 214 27.00 -1.87 25.43
C LEU A 214 27.92 -1.06 24.53
N ALA A 215 28.25 -1.59 23.35
CA ALA A 215 29.08 -0.90 22.37
C ALA A 215 28.29 0.08 21.48
N SER A 216 26.97 0.21 21.67
CA SER A 216 26.05 0.97 20.80
C SER A 216 26.20 0.64 19.31
N LYS A 217 26.52 -0.63 18.98
CA LYS A 217 26.88 -1.05 17.63
C LYS A 217 26.07 -2.27 17.20
N PHE A 218 25.25 -2.08 16.17
CA PHE A 218 24.57 -3.20 15.54
C PHE A 218 25.59 -4.13 14.82
N PRO A 219 25.56 -5.46 15.05
CA PRO A 219 26.53 -6.39 14.48
C PRO A 219 26.57 -6.34 12.94
N LEU A 220 27.76 -6.17 12.36
CA LEU A 220 27.93 -6.02 10.91
C LEU A 220 27.38 -7.22 10.13
N CYS A 221 27.67 -8.44 10.58
CA CYS A 221 27.16 -9.67 9.96
C CYS A 221 25.63 -9.69 9.89
N MET A 222 24.92 -9.05 10.82
CA MET A 222 23.46 -9.01 10.81
C MET A 222 22.89 -7.91 9.91
N LYS A 223 23.72 -6.97 9.41
CA LYS A 223 23.27 -5.85 8.57
C LYS A 223 23.00 -6.24 7.13
N TYR A 224 23.63 -7.30 6.62
CA TYR A 224 23.58 -7.67 5.20
C TYR A 224 22.23 -8.31 4.83
N PRO A 225 21.39 -7.64 4.00
CA PRO A 225 20.15 -8.22 3.53
C PRO A 225 20.35 -8.90 2.16
N ILE A 226 19.63 -9.99 1.93
CA ILE A 226 19.32 -10.43 0.57
C ILE A 226 18.14 -9.58 0.09
N VAL A 227 18.32 -8.83 -1.00
CA VAL A 227 17.24 -8.02 -1.59
C VAL A 227 16.56 -8.80 -2.70
N THR A 228 15.28 -9.11 -2.53
CA THR A 228 14.46 -9.80 -3.53
C THR A 228 13.43 -8.84 -4.12
N PRO A 229 13.46 -8.56 -5.43
CA PRO A 229 12.44 -7.72 -6.07
C PRO A 229 11.12 -8.49 -6.20
N ILE A 230 10.04 -7.94 -5.63
CA ILE A 230 8.69 -8.48 -5.77
C ILE A 230 7.85 -7.59 -6.68
N TYR A 231 7.27 -8.19 -7.72
CA TYR A 231 6.41 -7.48 -8.66
C TYR A 231 5.13 -6.97 -7.98
N LYS A 232 4.86 -5.67 -8.11
CA LYS A 232 3.70 -4.99 -7.50
C LYS A 232 2.55 -4.84 -8.50
N LYS A 233 2.77 -4.17 -9.63
CA LYS A 233 1.74 -3.87 -10.67
C LYS A 233 2.37 -3.27 -11.92
N GLY A 234 1.68 -3.30 -13.07
CA GLY A 234 2.13 -2.64 -14.31
C GLY A 234 2.94 -3.55 -15.22
N ASP A 235 3.77 -2.98 -16.08
CA ASP A 235 4.68 -3.73 -16.96
C ASP A 235 5.77 -4.45 -16.15
N LYS A 236 5.94 -5.75 -16.36
CA LYS A 236 6.96 -6.57 -15.69
C LYS A 236 8.38 -6.25 -16.13
N LYS A 237 8.57 -5.54 -17.24
CA LYS A 237 9.90 -5.14 -17.72
C LYS A 237 10.46 -3.90 -17.02
N LYS A 238 9.61 -3.13 -16.33
CA LYS A 238 10.02 -1.89 -15.67
C LYS A 238 10.38 -2.13 -14.20
N CYS A 239 11.60 -1.80 -13.79
CA CYS A 239 12.07 -1.95 -12.41
C CYS A 239 11.22 -1.18 -11.38
N ALA A 240 10.69 -0.02 -11.77
CA ALA A 240 9.77 0.79 -10.96
C ALA A 240 8.48 0.06 -10.52
N ASN A 241 8.11 -1.01 -11.22
CA ASN A 241 6.93 -1.82 -10.92
C ASN A 241 7.18 -2.93 -9.90
N TYR A 242 8.41 -3.02 -9.37
CA TYR A 242 8.80 -3.94 -8.31
C TYR A 242 9.07 -3.19 -7.01
N ILE A 243 8.89 -3.89 -5.89
CA ILE A 243 9.28 -3.43 -4.56
C ILE A 243 10.45 -4.29 -4.05
N PRO A 244 11.47 -3.68 -3.42
CA PRO A 244 12.52 -4.46 -2.79
C PRO A 244 12.00 -5.05 -1.47
N ILE A 245 12.20 -6.34 -1.27
CA ILE A 245 12.05 -6.98 0.05
C ILE A 245 13.44 -7.37 0.54
N SER A 246 13.83 -6.81 1.69
CA SER A 246 15.08 -7.14 2.35
C SER A 246 14.89 -8.31 3.31
N LEU A 247 15.58 -9.42 3.06
CA LEU A 247 15.62 -10.59 3.92
C LEU A 247 16.94 -10.64 4.68
N LEU A 248 16.87 -10.38 5.97
CA LEU A 248 18.01 -10.46 6.89
C LEU A 248 18.15 -11.86 7.48
N THR A 249 19.30 -12.07 8.11
CA THR A 249 19.57 -13.23 8.97
C THR A 249 18.48 -13.39 10.04
N SER A 250 18.23 -14.64 10.41
CA SER A 250 17.25 -14.94 11.46
C SER A 250 17.70 -14.37 12.82
N PHE A 251 19.02 -14.28 13.06
CA PHE A 251 19.61 -13.61 14.22
C PHE A 251 19.25 -12.11 14.29
N SER A 252 19.30 -11.39 13.16
CA SER A 252 18.92 -9.98 13.08
C SER A 252 17.50 -9.76 13.59
N LYS A 253 16.56 -10.64 13.20
CA LYS A 253 15.14 -10.53 13.59
C LYS A 253 14.95 -10.70 15.09
N VAL A 254 15.70 -11.60 15.72
CA VAL A 254 15.65 -11.81 17.17
C VAL A 254 16.12 -10.55 17.88
N PHE A 255 17.28 -10.04 17.49
CA PHE A 255 17.85 -8.85 18.10
C PHE A 255 16.97 -7.61 17.88
N GLU A 256 16.50 -7.38 16.66
CA GLU A 256 15.57 -6.30 16.34
C GLU A 256 14.28 -6.40 17.16
N LYS A 257 13.74 -7.59 17.38
CA LYS A 257 12.51 -7.77 18.17
C LYS A 257 12.72 -7.42 19.65
N ILE A 258 13.88 -7.73 20.20
CA ILE A 258 14.32 -7.41 21.56
C ILE A 258 14.43 -5.88 21.73
N ILE A 259 15.11 -5.21 20.80
CA ILE A 259 15.24 -3.74 20.80
C ILE A 259 13.88 -3.07 20.59
N PHE A 260 13.10 -3.56 19.62
CA PHE A 260 11.75 -3.07 19.34
C PHE A 260 10.84 -3.12 20.56
N ARG A 261 10.87 -4.21 21.35
CA ARG A 261 10.07 -4.31 22.58
C ARG A 261 10.44 -3.22 23.58
N ARG A 262 11.72 -2.97 23.81
CA ARG A 262 12.19 -1.90 24.71
C ARG A 262 11.78 -0.52 24.22
N LEU A 263 11.96 -0.24 22.93
CA LEU A 263 11.53 1.02 22.31
C LEU A 263 10.02 1.22 22.42
N LEU A 264 9.24 0.16 22.15
CA LEU A 264 7.79 0.22 22.24
C LEU A 264 7.34 0.50 23.68
N THR A 265 7.91 -0.20 24.67
CA THR A 265 7.64 0.08 26.08
C THR A 265 7.94 1.53 26.46
N HIS A 266 9.07 2.08 26.02
CA HIS A 266 9.42 3.49 26.26
C HIS A 266 8.42 4.45 25.62
N VAL A 267 8.07 4.20 24.36
CA VAL A 267 7.13 5.00 23.59
C VAL A 267 5.74 5.04 24.22
N HIS A 268 5.27 3.91 24.77
CA HIS A 268 3.99 3.86 25.49
C HIS A 268 4.07 4.45 26.90
N ALA A 269 5.16 4.24 27.63
CA ALA A 269 5.30 4.75 28.99
C ALA A 269 5.25 6.28 29.08
N TYR A 270 5.57 6.97 27.99
CA TYR A 270 5.60 8.42 27.90
C TYR A 270 4.65 9.01 26.85
N ASP A 271 3.66 8.23 26.39
CA ASP A 271 2.63 8.65 25.43
C ASP A 271 3.20 9.43 24.22
N ILE A 272 4.31 8.92 23.66
CA ILE A 272 5.05 9.60 22.60
C ILE A 272 4.28 9.60 21.26
N LEU A 273 3.47 8.57 21.01
CA LEU A 273 2.67 8.48 19.78
C LEU A 273 1.35 9.24 19.93
N ALA A 274 0.92 9.87 18.86
CA ALA A 274 -0.42 10.48 18.81
C ALA A 274 -1.52 9.39 18.92
N ASN A 275 -2.61 9.73 19.60
CA ASN A 275 -3.76 8.84 19.78
C ASN A 275 -4.43 8.44 18.45
N GLU A 276 -4.24 9.25 17.41
CA GLU A 276 -4.72 9.01 16.05
C GLU A 276 -3.80 8.07 15.25
N GLN A 277 -2.67 7.63 15.80
CA GLN A 277 -1.78 6.68 15.16
C GLN A 277 -2.26 5.23 15.34
N PHE A 278 -3.07 4.76 14.40
CA PHE A 278 -3.54 3.36 14.39
C PHE A 278 -2.52 2.38 13.79
N GLY A 279 -1.62 2.87 12.93
CA GLY A 279 -0.64 2.03 12.24
C GLY A 279 0.52 1.65 13.15
N PHE A 280 0.90 0.37 13.14
CA PHE A 280 2.01 -0.18 13.93
C PHE A 280 1.90 0.00 15.45
N HIS A 281 0.71 0.35 15.95
CA HIS A 281 0.41 0.45 17.37
C HIS A 281 -0.16 -0.90 17.85
N PRO A 282 0.35 -1.48 18.95
CA PRO A 282 -0.26 -2.67 19.53
C PRO A 282 -1.73 -2.37 19.89
N GLU A 283 -2.64 -3.33 19.72
CA GLU A 283 -4.08 -3.19 20.06
C GLU A 283 -4.93 -2.34 19.09
N LEU A 284 -4.33 -1.52 18.23
CA LEU A 284 -5.06 -0.78 17.19
C LEU A 284 -4.98 -1.48 15.83
N SER A 285 -6.05 -1.36 15.05
CA SER A 285 -6.16 -1.96 13.73
C SER A 285 -6.71 -0.98 12.70
N THR A 286 -6.67 -1.38 11.43
CA THR A 286 -7.32 -0.64 10.34
C THR A 286 -8.84 -0.56 10.51
N GLU A 287 -9.43 -1.52 11.22
CA GLU A 287 -10.86 -1.52 11.52
C GLU A 287 -11.18 -0.45 12.56
N THR A 288 -10.36 -0.33 13.61
CA THR A 288 -10.50 0.74 14.62
C THR A 288 -10.35 2.12 13.99
N ALA A 289 -9.38 2.29 13.09
CA ALA A 289 -9.20 3.54 12.34
C ALA A 289 -10.45 3.88 11.49
N SER A 290 -10.98 2.88 10.78
CA SER A 290 -12.18 3.04 9.93
C SER A 290 -13.42 3.36 10.76
N TYR A 291 -13.58 2.68 11.90
CA TYR A 291 -14.67 2.94 12.83
C TYR A 291 -14.60 4.36 13.39
N ASN A 292 -13.42 4.82 13.81
CA ASN A 292 -13.24 6.18 14.32
C ASN A 292 -13.57 7.24 13.25
N LEU A 293 -13.12 7.03 12.00
CA LEU A 293 -13.47 7.90 10.89
C LEU A 293 -14.99 7.95 10.67
N ILE A 294 -15.65 6.79 10.57
CA ILE A 294 -17.11 6.70 10.38
C ILE A 294 -17.86 7.37 11.53
N LYS A 295 -17.45 7.12 12.78
CA LYS A 295 -18.03 7.73 13.97
C LYS A 295 -17.95 9.25 13.90
N THR A 296 -16.77 9.79 13.59
CA THR A 296 -16.53 11.23 13.51
C THR A 296 -17.35 11.89 12.39
N VAL A 297 -17.37 11.27 11.20
CA VAL A 297 -18.18 11.73 10.06
C VAL A 297 -19.68 11.71 10.41
N SER A 298 -20.16 10.62 11.02
CA SER A 298 -21.58 10.46 11.37
C SER A 298 -22.02 11.48 12.42
N ALA A 299 -21.19 11.72 13.45
CA ALA A 299 -21.46 12.74 14.45
C ALA A 299 -21.53 14.15 13.84
N ALA A 300 -20.66 14.47 12.89
CA ALA A 300 -20.69 15.75 12.19
C ALA A 300 -21.97 15.92 11.35
N ILE A 301 -22.36 14.87 10.62
CA ILE A 301 -23.61 14.85 9.82
C ILE A 301 -24.84 15.02 10.72
N ASN A 302 -24.90 14.30 11.84
CA ASN A 302 -26.01 14.40 12.80
C ASN A 302 -26.13 15.83 13.36
N ASN A 303 -25.00 16.51 13.55
CA ASN A 303 -24.94 17.91 13.96
C ASN A 303 -25.12 18.90 12.80
N LYS A 304 -25.60 18.47 11.64
CA LYS A 304 -25.81 19.27 10.43
C LYS A 304 -24.55 20.02 9.94
N LYS A 305 -23.36 19.53 10.28
CA LYS A 305 -22.08 20.09 9.80
C LYS A 305 -21.73 19.51 8.43
N LYS A 306 -21.08 20.32 7.60
CA LYS A 306 -20.47 19.84 6.36
C LYS A 306 -19.16 19.12 6.69
N VAL A 307 -18.90 18.00 6.02
CA VAL A 307 -17.70 17.18 6.23
C VAL A 307 -16.86 17.17 4.96
N GLY A 308 -15.58 17.51 5.10
CA GLY A 308 -14.56 17.36 4.07
C GLY A 308 -13.45 16.43 4.56
N GLY A 309 -12.88 15.63 3.66
CA GLY A 309 -11.77 14.73 3.96
C GLY A 309 -10.58 15.01 3.06
N ILE A 310 -9.40 15.14 3.67
CA ILE A 310 -8.12 15.27 2.96
C ILE A 310 -7.30 14.01 3.25
N PHE A 311 -6.83 13.34 2.19
CA PHE A 311 -6.08 12.10 2.30
C PHE A 311 -4.68 12.30 1.74
N PHE A 312 -3.66 12.07 2.57
CA PHE A 312 -2.26 12.13 2.18
C PHE A 312 -1.70 10.71 2.05
N ASN A 313 -0.86 10.50 1.05
CA ASN A 313 -0.09 9.27 0.92
C ASN A 313 1.35 9.62 0.57
N LEU A 314 2.28 9.18 1.43
CA LEU A 314 3.70 9.41 1.25
C LEU A 314 4.25 8.46 0.17
N GLU A 315 5.00 9.01 -0.79
CA GLU A 315 5.72 8.21 -1.75
C GLU A 315 6.98 7.64 -1.10
N LYS A 316 7.16 6.31 -1.17
CA LYS A 316 8.39 5.62 -0.73
C LYS A 316 8.85 6.04 0.69
N ALA A 317 7.90 6.15 1.62
CA ALA A 317 8.10 6.71 2.95
C ALA A 317 9.32 6.15 3.72
N PHE A 318 9.57 4.84 3.64
CA PHE A 318 10.72 4.21 4.31
C PHE A 318 12.06 4.50 3.62
N ASP A 319 12.06 4.64 2.29
CA ASP A 319 13.28 4.91 1.52
C ASP A 319 13.68 6.40 1.66
N CYS A 320 12.71 7.30 1.89
CA CYS A 320 12.91 8.74 1.95
C CYS A 320 13.12 9.30 3.38
N VAL A 321 13.34 8.45 4.39
CA VAL A 321 13.55 8.92 5.76
C VAL A 321 14.93 9.58 5.88
N ASN A 322 14.97 10.86 6.21
CA ASN A 322 16.22 11.53 6.56
C ASN A 322 16.73 11.03 7.92
N HIS A 323 17.91 10.42 7.93
CA HIS A 323 18.50 9.81 9.12
C HIS A 323 18.91 10.82 10.19
N GLU A 324 19.37 12.01 9.81
CA GLU A 324 19.74 13.06 10.78
C GLU A 324 18.52 13.54 11.56
N ILE A 325 17.41 13.80 10.85
CA ILE A 325 16.14 14.20 11.47
C ILE A 325 15.60 13.08 12.36
N LEU A 326 15.68 11.82 11.91
CA LEU A 326 15.25 10.67 12.71
C LEU A 326 16.06 10.55 14.00
N LEU A 327 17.40 10.63 13.92
CA LEU A 327 18.27 10.53 15.09
C LEU A 327 18.00 11.66 16.09
N TYR A 328 17.86 12.89 15.60
CA TYR A 328 17.48 14.03 16.44
C TYR A 328 16.14 13.82 17.15
N LYS A 329 15.12 13.32 16.44
CA LYS A 329 13.82 13.01 17.06
C LYS A 329 13.93 11.96 18.14
N LEU A 330 14.70 10.89 17.89
CA LEU A 330 14.90 9.82 18.87
C LEU A 330 15.58 10.36 20.13
N GLU A 331 16.62 11.18 19.97
CA GLU A 331 17.29 11.84 21.09
C GLU A 331 16.34 12.74 21.88
N PHE A 332 15.53 13.54 21.19
CA PHE A 332 14.52 14.39 21.81
C PHE A 332 13.52 13.60 22.66
N TYR A 333 13.11 12.40 22.21
CA TYR A 333 12.24 11.49 22.96
C TYR A 333 12.97 10.64 24.01
N GLY A 334 14.22 10.96 24.36
CA GLY A 334 15.00 10.28 25.38
C GLY A 334 15.61 8.96 24.93
N ILE A 335 15.60 8.65 23.63
CA ILE A 335 16.24 7.47 23.04
C ILE A 335 17.67 7.84 22.64
N THR A 336 18.56 7.84 23.63
CA THR A 336 19.96 8.30 23.52
C THR A 336 20.96 7.20 23.11
N ASP A 337 22.22 7.57 22.91
CA ASP A 337 23.33 6.81 22.30
C ASP A 337 23.46 5.32 22.63
N ASN A 338 23.16 4.89 23.86
CA ASN A 338 23.18 3.48 24.26
C ASN A 338 22.14 2.62 23.51
N VAL A 339 21.20 3.27 22.80
CA VAL A 339 20.10 2.65 22.04
C VAL A 339 20.22 2.90 20.54
N TYR A 340 21.29 3.53 20.05
CA TYR A 340 21.62 3.58 18.62
C TYR A 340 22.10 2.23 18.07
N VAL A 341 21.49 1.14 18.51
CA VAL A 341 21.39 -0.10 17.77
C VAL A 341 20.38 0.06 16.64
N ILE A 342 20.37 1.23 16.00
CA ILE A 342 19.53 1.53 14.86
C ILE A 342 20.22 0.93 13.66
N LYS A 343 19.49 0.03 13.03
CA LYS A 343 19.85 -0.52 11.75
C LYS A 343 19.69 0.56 10.68
N ILE A 344 20.69 1.42 10.53
CA ILE A 344 20.84 2.22 9.31
C ILE A 344 21.35 1.26 8.24
N VAL A 345 20.42 0.70 7.47
CA VAL A 345 20.76 0.00 6.23
C VAL A 345 21.17 1.07 5.25
N SER A 346 22.43 1.50 5.27
CA SER A 346 23.00 2.07 4.05
C SER A 346 23.09 0.92 3.06
N PRO A 347 22.45 1.02 1.89
CA PRO A 347 22.56 -0.02 0.89
C PRO A 347 23.89 0.22 0.18
N LYS A 348 24.97 -0.37 0.70
CA LYS A 348 26.13 -0.65 -0.14
C LYS A 348 26.19 -2.17 -0.32
N PRO A 349 25.42 -2.73 -1.28
CA PRO A 349 25.62 -4.10 -1.69
C PRO A 349 27.01 -4.20 -2.31
N VAL A 350 27.87 -5.01 -1.69
CA VAL A 350 29.09 -5.47 -2.35
C VAL A 350 28.64 -6.48 -3.38
N SER A 351 28.82 -6.16 -4.66
CA SER A 351 28.74 -7.14 -5.73
C SER A 351 29.76 -8.23 -5.43
N LYS A 352 29.30 -9.45 -5.11
CA LYS A 352 30.18 -10.61 -5.26
C LYS A 352 30.47 -10.70 -6.75
N GLY A 353 31.70 -10.35 -7.14
CA GLY A 353 32.24 -10.68 -8.44
C GLY A 353 32.08 -12.18 -8.66
N GLY A 354 31.51 -12.54 -9.81
CA GLY A 354 31.49 -13.93 -10.25
C GLY A 354 32.92 -14.40 -10.47
N ASN A 355 33.20 -15.59 -9.97
CA ASN A 355 34.10 -16.52 -10.65
C ASN A 355 33.22 -17.54 -11.36
#